data_AF-A0A367GA61-F1
#
_entry.id   AF-A0A367GA61-F1
#
_cell.length_a   1.000
_cell.length_b   1.000
_cell.length_c   1.000
_cell.angle_alpha   90.00
_cell.angle_beta   90.00
_cell.angle_gamma   90.00
#
_symmetry.space_group_name_H-M   'P 1'
#
loop_
_entity.id
_entity.type
_entity.pdbx_description
1 polymer ?
#
loop_
_entity_poly.entity_id
_entity_poly.type
_entity_poly.pdbx_seq_one_letter_code
_entity_poly.pdbx_strand_id
1 'polypeptide(L)'
;MEAASLWAGVRFTARNGSPEALLTDAAGQGLHLYGIFSLPGGFYGHCAAWQYRRLAALARHRRVRLRVEKRKGLYFLLRPLLRRKGLWAGLVAWGLVLLWLQGLIWAVDYGSLTTGQRTRAGAVLRSCGLQPGTAVTEELLRTGEYALLESGEFSWASLNFEKGRLVLEAAPARARPEIAAGTLHGLRAKCKGTVLRTNLASGTMLVAPGQTVEAGQGLIGTARSERDGSLIFAPAAGTVVAQLEWQTDQSVPLAETMSLLTGENKTNYRLFFAGHSAALSPSAPDGDGLCRTRHLQLEVFGLPLPCAVEETTYYGQQLETIYRTEAQALTLARLQGLRALHDAFPDADILARREACTVQEETLHYNAVYTVAADICT
;
A
#
# COMPACT_ATOMS: atom_id res chain seq x y z
N MET A 1 21.77 26.60 43.07
CA MET A 1 20.50 25.96 43.50
C MET A 1 20.62 24.48 43.19
N GLU A 2 20.72 23.60 44.18
CA GLU A 2 20.91 22.18 43.92
C GLU A 2 19.61 21.48 43.50
N ALA A 3 19.72 20.57 42.53
CA ALA A 3 18.63 19.79 41.93
C ALA A 3 17.76 19.03 42.96
N ALA A 4 18.32 18.68 44.12
CA ALA A 4 17.61 18.03 45.21
C ALA A 4 16.45 18.89 45.78
N SER A 5 16.62 20.22 45.79
CA SER A 5 15.60 21.16 46.26
C SER A 5 14.41 21.32 45.30
N LEU A 6 14.63 21.07 44.00
CA LEU A 6 13.59 21.05 42.96
C LEU A 6 12.75 19.77 43.03
N TRP A 7 13.35 18.65 43.43
CA TRP A 7 12.66 17.37 43.51
C TRP A 7 11.86 17.20 44.81
N ALA A 8 12.46 17.49 45.97
CA ALA A 8 11.80 17.42 47.28
C ALA A 8 12.48 18.30 48.35
N GLY A 9 12.29 19.62 48.28
CA GLY A 9 12.78 20.58 49.27
C GLY A 9 11.80 20.85 50.42
N VAL A 10 12.31 20.98 51.64
CA VAL A 10 11.56 21.42 52.82
C VAL A 10 12.17 22.72 53.33
N ARG A 11 11.36 23.79 53.38
CA ARG A 11 11.70 25.02 54.09
C ARG A 11 11.32 24.86 55.55
N PHE A 12 12.28 25.06 56.44
CA PHE A 12 12.07 24.98 57.88
C PHE A 12 12.64 26.20 58.58
N THR A 13 12.09 26.48 59.75
CA THR A 13 12.62 27.46 60.71
C THR A 13 13.05 26.70 61.97
N ALA A 14 14.22 27.04 62.48
CA ALA A 14 14.77 26.54 63.72
C ALA A 14 14.72 27.68 64.75
N ARG A 15 14.08 27.46 65.90
CA ARG A 15 13.97 28.45 66.97
C ARG A 15 14.27 27.83 68.33
N ASN A 16 14.79 28.64 69.26
CA ASN A 16 15.18 28.26 70.62
C ASN A 16 16.37 27.28 70.68
N GLY A 17 16.93 27.10 71.88
CA GLY A 17 18.08 26.21 72.12
C GLY A 17 19.38 26.79 71.56
N SER A 18 20.26 25.92 71.06
CA SER A 18 21.53 26.29 70.43
C SER A 18 21.49 26.07 68.91
N PRO A 19 21.00 27.05 68.13
CA PRO A 19 20.90 26.94 66.66
C PRO A 19 22.26 26.76 65.98
N GLU A 20 23.31 27.40 66.49
CA GLU A 20 24.67 27.31 65.95
C GLU A 20 25.24 25.89 66.11
N ALA A 21 25.03 25.26 67.27
CA ALA A 21 25.48 23.90 67.52
C ALA A 21 24.73 22.87 66.64
N LEU A 22 23.47 23.15 66.30
CA LEU A 22 22.71 22.35 65.33
C LEU A 22 23.30 22.47 63.92
N LEU A 23 23.79 23.64 63.51
CA LEU A 23 24.46 23.82 62.21
C LEU A 23 25.78 23.08 62.16
N THR A 24 26.57 23.12 63.24
CA THR A 24 27.85 22.38 63.35
C THR A 24 27.62 20.88 63.32
N ASP A 25 26.63 20.36 64.06
CA ASP A 25 26.27 18.94 64.03
C ASP A 25 25.72 18.50 62.67
N ALA A 26 24.90 19.36 62.04
CA ALA A 26 24.37 19.10 60.71
C ALA A 26 25.50 19.01 59.68
N ALA A 27 26.47 19.93 59.73
CA ALA A 27 27.65 19.88 58.87
C ALA A 27 28.51 18.64 59.15
N GLY A 28 28.71 18.28 60.42
CA GLY A 28 29.47 17.09 60.83
C GLY A 28 28.85 15.76 60.41
N GLN A 29 27.51 15.71 60.23
CA GLN A 29 26.80 14.53 59.72
C GLN A 29 26.53 14.57 58.21
N GLY A 30 27.13 15.52 57.48
CA GLY A 30 26.94 15.66 56.03
C GLY A 30 25.52 16.07 55.63
N LEU A 31 24.78 16.75 56.50
CA LEU A 31 23.47 17.31 56.18
C LEU A 31 23.66 18.67 55.50
N HIS A 32 23.53 18.68 54.17
CA HIS A 32 23.63 19.89 53.38
C HIS A 32 22.38 20.76 53.55
N LEU A 33 22.57 21.92 54.18
CA LEU A 33 21.55 22.95 54.37
C LEU A 33 21.81 24.10 53.40
N TYR A 34 20.76 24.60 52.75
CA TYR A 34 20.86 25.64 51.72
C TYR A 34 20.05 26.88 52.11
N GLY A 35 20.47 28.05 51.62
CA GLY A 35 19.75 29.31 51.82
C GLY A 35 19.51 29.60 53.30
N ILE A 36 20.57 29.49 54.10
CA ILE A 36 20.53 29.76 55.53
C ILE A 36 20.52 31.27 55.74
N PHE A 37 19.56 31.79 56.49
CA PHE A 37 19.64 33.15 56.99
C PHE A 37 19.18 33.23 58.45
N SER A 38 19.78 34.18 59.17
CA SER A 38 19.49 34.43 60.57
C SER A 38 18.10 35.07 60.74
N LEU A 39 17.38 34.65 61.79
CA LEU A 39 16.15 35.26 62.27
C LEU A 39 16.30 35.59 63.76
N PRO A 40 15.50 36.52 64.31
CA PRO A 40 15.46 36.75 65.74
C PRO A 40 15.13 35.43 66.48
N GLY A 41 16.08 34.93 67.28
CA GLY A 41 15.92 33.69 68.05
C GLY A 41 16.19 32.37 67.30
N GLY A 42 16.81 32.41 66.11
CA GLY A 42 17.21 31.20 65.38
C GLY A 42 17.61 31.42 63.92
N PHE A 43 17.35 30.44 63.04
CA PHE A 43 17.64 30.55 61.61
C PHE A 43 16.56 29.89 60.75
N TYR A 44 16.47 30.28 59.48
CA TYR A 44 15.73 29.54 58.48
C TYR A 44 16.67 28.90 57.49
N GLY A 45 16.27 27.75 56.95
CA GLY A 45 17.04 27.06 55.93
C GLY A 45 16.18 26.11 55.11
N HIS A 46 16.79 25.61 54.05
CA HIS A 46 16.23 24.60 53.16
C HIS A 46 17.01 23.30 53.31
N CYS A 47 16.31 22.17 53.37
CA CYS A 47 16.92 20.84 53.31
C CYS A 47 16.13 19.94 52.37
N ALA A 48 16.73 18.85 51.92
CA ALA A 48 15.99 17.81 51.21
C ALA A 48 15.03 17.08 52.18
N ALA A 49 13.87 16.66 51.67
CA ALA A 49 12.81 16.05 52.49
C ALA A 49 13.25 14.77 53.22
N TRP A 50 14.18 13.99 52.63
CA TRP A 50 14.74 12.79 53.25
C TRP A 50 15.74 13.11 54.38
N GLN A 51 16.45 14.25 54.30
CA GLN A 51 17.39 14.72 55.33
C GLN A 51 16.65 15.36 56.52
N TYR A 52 15.44 15.89 56.31
CA TYR A 52 14.64 16.53 57.37
C TYR A 52 14.40 15.61 58.59
N ARG A 53 14.22 14.30 58.39
CA ARG A 53 14.03 13.35 59.49
C ARG A 53 15.27 13.23 60.38
N ARG A 54 16.46 13.21 59.78
CA ARG A 54 17.74 13.15 60.51
C ARG A 54 18.04 14.47 61.22
N LEU A 55 17.82 15.58 60.52
CA LEU A 55 17.93 16.92 61.10
C LEU A 55 16.96 17.14 62.27
N ALA A 56 15.73 16.61 62.18
CA ALA A 56 14.76 16.68 63.26
C ALA A 56 15.14 15.82 64.48
N ALA A 57 15.91 14.74 64.30
CA ALA A 57 16.46 13.99 65.41
C ALA A 57 17.53 14.81 66.16
N LEU A 58 18.46 15.44 65.42
CA LEU A 58 19.50 16.31 65.99
C LEU A 58 18.93 17.51 66.73
N ALA A 59 17.91 18.15 66.17
CA ALA A 59 17.28 19.31 66.79
C ALA A 59 16.64 18.98 68.15
N ARG A 60 16.11 17.77 68.34
CA ARG A 60 15.58 17.33 69.65
C ARG A 60 16.67 17.23 70.71
N HIS A 61 17.83 16.70 70.37
CA HIS A 61 18.97 16.60 71.30
C HIS A 61 19.45 17.99 71.74
N ARG A 62 19.42 18.98 70.85
CA ARG A 62 19.84 20.36 71.12
C ARG A 62 18.72 21.27 71.65
N ARG A 63 17.55 20.73 71.98
CA ARG A 63 16.34 21.47 72.41
C ARG A 63 15.90 22.58 71.43
N VAL A 64 16.21 22.42 70.14
CA VAL A 64 15.82 23.34 69.07
C VAL A 64 14.44 22.92 68.52
N ARG A 65 13.50 23.87 68.44
CA ARG A 65 12.18 23.63 67.85
C ARG A 65 12.24 23.89 66.35
N LEU A 66 12.06 22.83 65.56
CA LEU A 66 11.92 22.94 64.11
C LEU A 66 10.46 23.06 63.71
N ARG A 67 10.15 24.02 62.84
CA ARG A 67 8.83 24.18 62.23
C ARG A 67 8.96 24.15 60.71
N VAL A 68 8.24 23.23 60.07
CA VAL A 68 8.12 23.20 58.61
C VAL A 68 7.21 24.34 58.17
N GLU A 69 7.72 25.21 57.31
CA GLU A 69 6.99 26.37 56.79
C GLU A 69 6.36 26.06 55.44
N LYS A 70 7.13 25.46 54.53
CA LYS A 70 6.66 25.12 53.18
C LYS A 70 7.34 23.87 52.66
N ARG A 71 6.56 22.95 52.08
CA ARG A 71 7.07 21.80 51.32
C ARG A 71 7.08 22.21 49.85
N LYS A 72 8.22 22.11 49.18
CA LYS A 72 8.40 22.47 47.76
C LYS A 72 8.98 21.25 47.02
N GLY A 73 8.56 21.03 45.78
CA GLY A 73 9.16 20.03 44.90
C GLY A 73 8.16 19.06 44.29
N LEU A 74 8.54 18.54 43.11
CA LEU A 74 7.70 17.70 42.26
C LEU A 74 7.25 16.42 42.97
N TYR A 75 8.07 15.85 43.86
CA TYR A 75 7.71 14.67 44.66
C TYR A 75 6.48 14.91 45.52
N PHE A 76 6.34 16.09 46.15
CA PHE A 76 5.16 16.37 47.00
C PHE A 76 3.89 16.55 46.18
N LEU A 77 4.00 16.99 44.93
CA LEU A 77 2.89 17.11 43.98
C LEU A 77 2.50 15.73 43.40
N LEU A 78 3.47 14.86 43.10
CA LEU A 78 3.24 13.53 42.53
C LEU A 78 2.87 12.47 43.59
N ARG A 79 3.26 12.65 44.85
CA ARG A 79 2.95 11.72 45.96
C ARG A 79 1.47 11.33 46.08
N PRO A 80 0.48 12.24 45.96
CA PRO A 80 -0.93 11.85 45.97
C PRO A 80 -1.33 11.02 44.74
N LEU A 81 -0.70 11.22 43.57
CA LEU A 81 -0.95 10.41 42.37
C LEU A 81 -0.33 9.01 42.49
N LEU A 82 0.93 8.91 42.93
CA LEU A 82 1.66 7.65 43.07
C LEU A 82 1.07 6.69 44.13
N ARG A 83 0.26 7.22 45.06
CA ARG A 83 -0.45 6.43 46.07
C ARG A 83 -1.74 5.78 45.55
N ARG A 84 -2.25 6.19 44.38
CA ARG A 84 -3.48 5.63 43.80
C ARG A 84 -3.13 4.32 43.10
N LYS A 85 -3.58 3.19 43.63
CA LYS A 85 -3.39 1.86 43.01
C LYS A 85 -3.91 1.80 41.56
N GLY A 86 -4.99 2.53 41.27
CA GLY A 86 -5.55 2.63 39.91
C GLY A 86 -4.59 3.25 38.88
N LEU A 87 -3.68 4.14 39.29
CA LEU A 87 -2.69 4.72 38.39
C LEU A 87 -1.66 3.67 37.95
N TRP A 88 -1.22 2.82 38.86
CA TRP A 88 -0.31 1.71 38.54
C TRP A 88 -1.01 0.62 37.71
N ALA A 89 -2.25 0.28 38.06
CA ALA A 89 -3.05 -0.65 37.26
C ALA A 89 -3.25 -0.13 35.82
N GLY A 90 -3.58 1.16 35.67
CA GLY A 90 -3.70 1.81 34.37
C GLY A 90 -2.37 1.84 33.60
N LEU A 91 -1.25 2.08 34.28
CA LEU A 91 0.08 2.06 33.66
C LEU A 91 0.46 0.68 33.14
N VAL A 92 0.19 -0.38 33.91
CA VAL A 92 0.41 -1.76 33.48
C VAL A 92 -0.51 -2.12 32.30
N ALA A 93 -1.80 -1.78 32.39
CA ALA A 93 -2.76 -2.02 31.31
C ALA A 93 -2.36 -1.27 30.03
N TRP A 94 -1.93 -0.02 30.15
CA TRP A 94 -1.42 0.78 29.03
C TRP A 94 -0.17 0.16 28.41
N GLY A 95 0.76 -0.34 29.24
CA GLY A 95 1.93 -1.08 28.76
C GLY A 95 1.55 -2.34 27.96
N LEU A 96 0.59 -3.13 28.44
CA LEU A 96 0.09 -4.31 27.73
C LEU A 96 -0.57 -3.93 26.40
N VAL A 97 -1.37 -2.86 26.38
CA VAL A 97 -2.00 -2.35 25.16
C VAL A 97 -0.94 -1.91 24.14
N LEU A 98 0.13 -1.23 24.57
CA LEU A 98 1.23 -0.85 23.69
C LEU A 98 1.95 -2.06 23.09
N LEU A 99 2.23 -3.09 23.89
CA LEU A 99 2.85 -4.33 23.40
C LEU A 99 1.97 -5.02 22.37
N TRP A 100 0.65 -5.03 22.58
CA TRP A 100 -0.29 -5.58 21.61
C TRP A 100 -0.34 -4.76 20.30
N LEU A 101 -0.36 -3.42 20.40
CA LEU A 101 -0.34 -2.50 19.26
C LEU A 101 0.94 -2.60 18.39
N GLN A 102 2.06 -3.09 18.94
CA GLN A 102 3.32 -3.28 18.19
C GLN A 102 3.21 -4.36 17.12
N GLY A 103 2.35 -5.36 17.30
CA GLY A 103 2.14 -6.44 16.33
C GLY A 103 1.17 -6.09 15.21
N LEU A 104 0.52 -4.91 15.27
CA LEU A 104 -0.46 -4.48 14.28
C LEU A 104 0.20 -3.76 13.11
N ILE A 105 -0.38 -3.92 11.92
CA ILE A 105 -0.02 -3.11 10.76
C ILE A 105 -0.63 -1.71 10.92
N TRP A 106 0.19 -0.68 10.99
CA TRP A 106 -0.21 0.72 11.01
C TRP A 106 -0.28 1.30 9.61
N ALA A 107 0.68 0.95 8.75
CA ALA A 107 0.74 1.40 7.38
C ALA A 107 1.37 0.35 6.47
N VAL A 108 0.98 0.39 5.19
CA VAL A 108 1.60 -0.41 4.13
C VAL A 108 2.41 0.52 3.24
N ASP A 109 3.70 0.27 3.15
CA ASP A 109 4.63 0.99 2.28
C ASP A 109 4.89 0.16 1.03
N TYR A 110 4.63 0.76 -0.12
CA TYR A 110 4.75 0.10 -1.42
C TYR A 110 6.04 0.46 -2.15
N GLY A 111 6.98 1.14 -1.47
CA GLY A 111 8.29 1.48 -2.01
C GLY A 111 8.20 2.23 -3.35
N SER A 112 9.02 1.77 -4.32
CA SER A 112 9.15 2.39 -5.64
C SER A 112 8.07 1.99 -6.67
N LEU A 113 7.00 1.29 -6.26
CA LEU A 113 5.94 0.88 -7.18
C LEU A 113 5.15 2.07 -7.73
N THR A 114 4.70 1.96 -8.97
CA THR A 114 3.81 2.97 -9.60
C THR A 114 2.42 2.95 -8.97
N THR A 115 1.67 4.07 -9.03
CA THR A 115 0.33 4.16 -8.42
C THR A 115 -0.61 3.02 -8.81
N GLY A 116 -0.60 2.61 -10.09
CA GLY A 116 -1.42 1.50 -10.58
C GLY A 116 -0.96 0.11 -10.12
N GLN A 117 0.33 -0.07 -9.80
CA GLN A 117 0.84 -1.30 -9.18
C GLN A 117 0.51 -1.33 -7.69
N ARG A 118 0.60 -0.18 -7.00
CA ARG A 118 0.23 -0.06 -5.58
C ARG A 118 -1.23 -0.46 -5.33
N THR A 119 -2.14 -0.02 -6.19
CA THR A 119 -3.56 -0.36 -6.07
C THR A 119 -3.82 -1.86 -6.27
N ARG A 120 -3.17 -2.49 -7.26
CA ARG A 120 -3.27 -3.93 -7.53
C ARG A 120 -2.64 -4.78 -6.43
N ALA A 121 -1.40 -4.47 -6.03
CA ALA A 121 -0.74 -5.13 -4.91
C ALA A 121 -1.54 -4.99 -3.62
N GLY A 122 -2.05 -3.79 -3.33
CA GLY A 122 -2.90 -3.55 -2.16
C GLY A 122 -4.20 -4.34 -2.19
N ALA A 123 -4.76 -4.65 -3.36
CA ALA A 123 -5.95 -5.50 -3.48
C ALA A 123 -5.63 -6.97 -3.15
N VAL A 124 -4.50 -7.49 -3.65
CA VAL A 124 -4.01 -8.85 -3.37
C VAL A 124 -3.67 -9.02 -1.88
N LEU A 125 -3.01 -8.03 -1.27
CA LEU A 125 -2.71 -8.08 0.16
C LEU A 125 -3.99 -8.11 1.00
N ARG A 126 -5.00 -7.32 0.62
CA ARG A 126 -6.30 -7.30 1.30
C ARG A 126 -7.06 -8.61 1.17
N SER A 127 -7.03 -9.28 0.02
CA SER A 127 -7.67 -10.61 -0.12
C SER A 127 -7.03 -11.67 0.78
N CYS A 128 -5.74 -11.50 1.11
CA CYS A 128 -5.03 -12.33 2.07
C CYS A 128 -5.22 -11.89 3.53
N GLY A 129 -6.00 -10.84 3.80
CA GLY A 129 -6.19 -10.27 5.13
C GLY A 129 -5.06 -9.36 5.62
N LEU A 130 -4.05 -9.06 4.79
CA LEU A 130 -2.98 -8.12 5.12
C LEU A 130 -3.43 -6.68 4.86
N GLN A 131 -3.96 -6.06 5.91
CA GLN A 131 -4.44 -4.67 5.89
C GLN A 131 -4.12 -3.93 7.19
N PRO A 132 -4.12 -2.58 7.18
CA PRO A 132 -3.95 -1.80 8.40
C PRO A 132 -4.94 -2.24 9.49
N GLY A 133 -4.39 -2.50 10.67
CA GLY A 133 -5.10 -3.02 11.83
C GLY A 133 -5.03 -4.54 12.00
N THR A 134 -4.38 -5.28 11.11
CA THR A 134 -4.23 -6.75 11.26
C THR A 134 -2.98 -7.07 12.07
N ALA A 135 -3.07 -8.07 12.95
CA ALA A 135 -1.92 -8.60 13.68
C ALA A 135 -1.07 -9.47 12.73
N VAL A 136 0.22 -9.18 12.64
CA VAL A 136 1.12 -9.88 11.72
C VAL A 136 1.53 -11.23 12.30
N THR A 137 1.38 -12.27 11.48
CA THR A 137 1.95 -13.61 11.72
C THR A 137 2.83 -13.99 10.54
N GLU A 138 3.84 -14.83 10.78
CA GLU A 138 4.78 -15.28 9.75
C GLU A 138 4.07 -16.03 8.61
N GLU A 139 3.05 -16.81 8.95
CA GLU A 139 2.19 -17.51 7.98
C GLU A 139 1.41 -16.54 7.08
N LEU A 140 0.88 -15.45 7.63
CA LEU A 140 0.18 -14.41 6.86
C LEU A 140 1.14 -13.71 5.89
N LEU A 141 2.35 -13.37 6.33
CA LEU A 141 3.37 -12.76 5.46
C LEU A 141 3.70 -13.68 4.28
N ARG A 142 3.99 -14.95 4.56
CA ARG A 142 4.31 -15.94 3.53
C ARG A 142 3.16 -16.14 2.55
N THR A 143 1.92 -16.17 3.03
CA THR A 143 0.73 -16.27 2.18
C THR A 143 0.59 -15.05 1.27
N GLY A 144 0.83 -13.85 1.81
CA GLY A 144 0.82 -12.62 1.03
C GLY A 144 1.90 -12.57 -0.05
N GLU A 145 3.11 -13.05 0.25
CA GLU A 145 4.20 -13.13 -0.74
C GLU A 145 3.84 -14.05 -1.91
N TYR A 146 3.28 -15.23 -1.61
CA TYR A 146 2.84 -16.16 -2.66
C TYR A 146 1.69 -15.58 -3.50
N ALA A 147 0.70 -14.96 -2.87
CA ALA A 147 -0.41 -14.36 -3.60
C ALA A 147 0.04 -13.23 -4.54
N LEU A 148 1.06 -12.46 -4.15
CA LEU A 148 1.64 -11.43 -5.02
C LEU A 148 2.37 -12.04 -6.21
N LEU A 149 3.04 -13.18 -6.06
CA LEU A 149 3.67 -13.89 -7.18
C LEU A 149 2.62 -14.51 -8.12
N GLU A 150 1.56 -15.10 -7.58
CA GLU A 150 0.45 -15.68 -8.37
C GLU A 150 -0.31 -14.62 -9.18
N SER A 151 -0.29 -13.35 -8.74
CA SER A 151 -0.91 -12.26 -9.49
C SER A 151 -0.28 -12.02 -10.87
N GLY A 152 0.93 -12.52 -11.13
CA GLY A 152 1.65 -12.36 -12.41
C GLY A 152 2.20 -10.97 -12.68
N GLU A 153 1.88 -9.98 -11.84
CA GLU A 153 2.32 -8.58 -11.98
C GLU A 153 3.79 -8.37 -11.61
N PHE A 154 4.34 -9.24 -10.76
CA PHE A 154 5.66 -9.10 -10.16
C PHE A 154 6.56 -10.30 -10.48
N SER A 155 7.83 -10.02 -10.80
CA SER A 155 8.84 -11.08 -11.03
C SER A 155 9.30 -11.71 -9.71
N TRP A 156 9.30 -10.93 -8.65
CA TRP A 156 9.55 -11.33 -7.28
C TRP A 156 8.85 -10.34 -6.36
N ALA A 157 8.46 -10.79 -5.17
CA ALA A 157 7.86 -9.96 -4.13
C ALA A 157 8.30 -10.46 -2.76
N SER A 158 8.56 -9.54 -1.83
CA SER A 158 8.81 -9.85 -0.42
C SER A 158 8.08 -8.85 0.48
N LEU A 159 7.59 -9.35 1.62
CA LEU A 159 6.84 -8.61 2.61
C LEU A 159 7.58 -8.58 3.95
N ASN A 160 8.07 -7.40 4.32
CA ASN A 160 8.80 -7.19 5.57
C ASN A 160 7.96 -6.40 6.57
N PHE A 161 7.83 -6.91 7.80
CA PHE A 161 7.17 -6.18 8.88
C PHE A 161 8.18 -5.47 9.77
N GLU A 162 8.22 -4.14 9.70
CA GLU A 162 9.15 -3.30 10.44
C GLU A 162 8.41 -2.30 11.32
N LYS A 163 8.50 -2.46 12.66
CA LYS A 163 8.04 -1.45 13.64
C LYS A 163 6.60 -0.97 13.42
N GLY A 164 5.70 -1.88 13.05
CA GLY A 164 4.30 -1.54 12.75
C GLY A 164 4.04 -1.17 11.29
N ARG A 165 5.03 -1.20 10.41
CA ARG A 165 4.86 -0.93 8.97
C ARG A 165 5.11 -2.19 8.17
N LEU A 166 4.19 -2.49 7.24
CA LEU A 166 4.38 -3.55 6.27
C LEU A 166 5.05 -2.96 5.03
N VAL A 167 6.28 -3.34 4.74
CA VAL A 167 7.06 -2.89 3.59
C VAL A 167 6.97 -3.95 2.50
N LEU A 168 6.40 -3.59 1.36
CA LEU A 168 6.38 -4.40 0.15
C LEU A 168 7.54 -3.99 -0.76
N GLU A 169 8.44 -4.94 -1.00
CA GLU A 169 9.47 -4.83 -2.02
C GLU A 169 9.13 -5.77 -3.17
N ALA A 170 8.94 -5.23 -4.36
CA ALA A 170 8.63 -6.03 -5.53
C ALA A 170 9.18 -5.36 -6.79
N ALA A 171 9.60 -6.19 -7.75
CA ALA A 171 9.96 -5.73 -9.09
C ALA A 171 8.90 -6.15 -10.11
N PRO A 172 8.55 -5.26 -11.06
CA PRO A 172 7.58 -5.59 -12.09
C PRO A 172 8.05 -6.77 -12.94
N ALA A 173 7.13 -7.67 -13.27
CA ALA A 173 7.38 -8.69 -14.28
C ALA A 173 7.65 -8.02 -15.62
N ARG A 174 8.80 -8.31 -16.23
CA ARG A 174 9.05 -7.93 -17.62
C ARG A 174 8.37 -8.96 -18.52
N ALA A 175 7.75 -8.50 -19.60
CA ALA A 175 7.24 -9.39 -20.65
C ALA A 175 8.39 -10.29 -21.10
N ARG A 176 8.32 -11.56 -20.74
CA ARG A 176 9.25 -12.57 -21.23
C ARG A 176 8.91 -12.74 -22.71
N PRO A 177 9.87 -12.64 -23.65
CA PRO A 177 9.58 -13.02 -25.04
C PRO A 177 9.01 -14.44 -25.01
N GLU A 178 8.00 -14.71 -25.83
CA GLU A 178 7.49 -16.07 -26.05
C GLU A 178 8.61 -16.91 -26.65
N ILE A 179 9.45 -17.46 -25.78
CA ILE A 179 10.35 -18.53 -26.13
C ILE A 179 9.46 -19.76 -26.18
N ALA A 180 9.37 -20.41 -27.34
CA ALA A 180 8.75 -21.73 -27.46
C ALA A 180 9.37 -22.66 -26.41
N ALA A 181 8.71 -22.80 -25.26
CA ALA A 181 9.26 -23.45 -24.10
C ALA A 181 9.36 -24.95 -24.41
N GLY A 182 10.59 -25.46 -24.47
CA GLY A 182 10.87 -26.90 -24.45
C GLY A 182 10.42 -27.71 -25.69
N THR A 183 9.93 -27.07 -26.76
CA THR A 183 9.46 -27.79 -27.95
C THR A 183 10.16 -27.27 -29.19
N LEU A 184 10.75 -28.17 -29.99
CA LEU A 184 11.47 -27.89 -31.25
C LEU A 184 10.55 -27.40 -32.39
N HIS A 185 9.51 -26.63 -32.06
CA HIS A 185 8.59 -26.08 -33.04
C HIS A 185 9.17 -24.80 -33.65
N GLY A 186 9.22 -24.77 -34.98
CA GLY A 186 9.52 -23.55 -35.72
C GLY A 186 8.33 -22.59 -35.68
N LEU A 187 8.60 -21.29 -35.81
CA LEU A 187 7.57 -20.27 -35.89
C LEU A 187 6.86 -20.37 -37.24
N ARG A 188 5.54 -20.26 -37.22
CA ARG A 188 4.69 -20.37 -38.42
C ARG A 188 3.92 -19.08 -38.66
N ALA A 189 3.50 -18.88 -39.91
CA ALA A 189 2.69 -17.75 -40.31
C ALA A 189 1.26 -17.88 -39.76
N LYS A 190 0.82 -16.91 -38.96
CA LYS A 190 -0.57 -16.80 -38.48
C LYS A 190 -1.58 -16.69 -39.62
N CYS A 191 -1.20 -15.98 -40.68
CA CYS A 191 -2.06 -15.65 -41.80
C CYS A 191 -1.23 -15.42 -43.08
N LYS A 192 -1.92 -15.35 -44.22
CA LYS A 192 -1.29 -15.07 -45.50
C LYS A 192 -0.86 -13.60 -45.61
N GLY A 193 0.25 -13.34 -46.29
CA GLY A 193 0.74 -11.97 -46.51
C GLY A 193 2.05 -11.93 -47.28
N THR A 194 2.49 -10.72 -47.65
CA THR A 194 3.78 -10.51 -48.33
C THR A 194 4.79 -9.99 -47.33
N VAL A 195 5.90 -10.70 -47.14
CA VAL A 195 6.93 -10.35 -46.16
C VAL A 195 7.58 -9.01 -46.52
N LEU A 196 7.57 -8.05 -45.60
CA LEU A 196 8.22 -6.75 -45.76
C LEU A 196 9.63 -6.75 -45.17
N ARG A 197 9.74 -7.23 -43.92
CA ARG A 197 11.01 -7.28 -43.18
C ARG A 197 11.05 -8.47 -42.24
N THR A 198 12.24 -9.00 -42.04
CA THR A 198 12.51 -10.14 -41.15
C THR A 198 13.62 -9.76 -40.19
N ASN A 199 13.46 -10.04 -38.91
CA ASN A 199 14.51 -9.91 -37.90
C ASN A 199 14.69 -11.24 -37.17
N LEU A 200 15.84 -11.88 -37.38
CA LEU A 200 16.15 -13.18 -36.79
C LEU A 200 16.93 -12.99 -35.49
N ALA A 201 16.43 -13.52 -34.37
CA ALA A 201 17.17 -13.58 -33.11
C ALA A 201 17.84 -14.95 -32.92
N SER A 202 17.14 -16.05 -33.21
CA SER A 202 17.67 -17.42 -33.16
C SER A 202 16.90 -18.38 -34.09
N GLY A 203 17.55 -19.45 -34.55
CA GLY A 203 16.99 -20.40 -35.52
C GLY A 203 17.46 -20.12 -36.94
N THR A 204 16.70 -20.57 -37.93
CA THR A 204 16.99 -20.40 -39.37
C THR A 204 15.82 -19.74 -40.06
N MET A 205 16.04 -18.60 -40.72
CA MET A 205 15.00 -17.92 -41.49
C MET A 205 14.66 -18.74 -42.75
N LEU A 206 13.39 -19.08 -42.94
CA LEU A 206 12.89 -19.88 -44.08
C LEU A 206 12.27 -19.01 -45.18
N VAL A 207 12.07 -17.71 -44.90
CA VAL A 207 11.41 -16.76 -45.80
C VAL A 207 12.29 -15.55 -46.09
N ALA A 208 12.09 -14.93 -47.25
CA ALA A 208 12.81 -13.72 -47.65
C ALA A 208 11.85 -12.52 -47.77
N PRO A 209 12.33 -11.28 -47.55
CA PRO A 209 11.58 -10.07 -47.88
C PRO A 209 11.12 -10.08 -49.35
N GLY A 210 9.86 -9.74 -49.59
CA GLY A 210 9.19 -9.79 -50.90
C GLY A 210 8.48 -11.11 -51.21
N GLN A 211 8.66 -12.15 -50.39
CA GLN A 211 7.98 -13.44 -50.57
C GLN A 211 6.53 -13.39 -50.05
N THR A 212 5.59 -13.97 -50.81
CA THR A 212 4.23 -14.23 -50.32
C THR A 212 4.20 -15.53 -49.54
N VAL A 213 3.64 -15.49 -48.33
CA VAL A 213 3.50 -16.65 -47.43
C VAL A 213 2.02 -16.97 -47.22
N GLU A 214 1.73 -18.25 -47.04
CA GLU A 214 0.39 -18.74 -46.70
C GLU A 214 0.24 -19.00 -45.19
N ALA A 215 -1.01 -19.02 -44.71
CA ALA A 215 -1.29 -19.36 -43.32
C ALA A 215 -0.75 -20.76 -42.97
N GLY A 216 -0.01 -20.88 -41.87
CA GLY A 216 0.63 -22.11 -41.40
C GLY A 216 1.99 -22.43 -42.03
N GLN A 217 2.45 -21.63 -43.00
CA GLN A 217 3.78 -21.81 -43.60
C GLN A 217 4.88 -21.56 -42.55
N GLY A 218 5.96 -22.36 -42.59
CA GLY A 218 7.10 -22.17 -41.71
C GLY A 218 7.87 -20.88 -42.03
N LEU A 219 8.04 -20.02 -41.04
CA LEU A 219 8.76 -18.75 -41.14
C LEU A 219 10.18 -18.88 -40.60
N ILE A 220 10.34 -19.46 -39.41
CA ILE A 220 11.64 -19.67 -38.76
C ILE A 220 11.73 -21.13 -38.34
N GLY A 221 12.70 -21.85 -38.92
CA GLY A 221 13.00 -23.23 -38.59
C GLY A 221 13.94 -23.36 -37.39
N THR A 222 13.85 -24.51 -36.70
CA THR A 222 14.69 -24.85 -35.55
C THR A 222 15.96 -25.61 -35.92
N ALA A 223 16.05 -26.13 -37.15
CA ALA A 223 17.18 -26.93 -37.62
C ALA A 223 17.94 -26.22 -38.74
N ARG A 224 19.27 -26.22 -38.65
CA ARG A 224 20.18 -25.80 -39.73
C ARG A 224 21.11 -26.96 -40.08
N SER A 225 21.26 -27.25 -41.37
CA SER A 225 22.31 -28.18 -41.84
C SER A 225 23.62 -27.43 -42.03
N GLU A 226 24.69 -27.94 -41.44
CA GLU A 226 26.06 -27.50 -41.74
C GLU A 226 26.56 -28.12 -43.06
N ARG A 227 27.71 -27.68 -43.57
CA ARG A 227 28.31 -28.21 -44.81
C ARG A 227 28.62 -29.72 -44.72
N ASP A 228 28.84 -30.22 -43.52
CA ASP A 228 29.14 -31.63 -43.24
C ASP A 228 27.88 -32.50 -43.04
N GLY A 229 26.68 -31.93 -43.20
CA GLY A 229 25.40 -32.62 -43.04
C GLY A 229 24.92 -32.80 -41.60
N SER A 230 25.67 -32.29 -40.61
CA SER A 230 25.25 -32.22 -39.20
C SER A 230 24.10 -31.21 -39.03
N LEU A 231 23.07 -31.60 -38.27
CA LEU A 231 21.95 -30.73 -37.93
C LEU A 231 22.22 -30.03 -36.58
N ILE A 232 22.24 -28.70 -36.60
CA ILE A 232 22.30 -27.88 -35.39
C ILE A 232 20.88 -27.42 -35.06
N PHE A 233 20.43 -27.74 -33.86
CA PHE A 233 19.13 -27.33 -33.35
C PHE A 233 19.27 -26.06 -32.51
N ALA A 234 18.54 -25.02 -32.88
CA ALA A 234 18.41 -23.78 -32.13
C ALA A 234 16.92 -23.43 -31.98
N PRO A 235 16.50 -22.88 -30.84
CA PRO A 235 15.12 -22.41 -30.68
C PRO A 235 14.81 -21.33 -31.71
N ALA A 236 13.63 -21.39 -32.32
CA ALA A 236 13.18 -20.38 -33.26
C ALA A 236 12.73 -19.12 -32.49
N ALA A 237 13.38 -17.98 -32.75
CA ALA A 237 12.98 -16.69 -32.22
C ALA A 237 13.30 -15.57 -33.22
N GLY A 238 12.35 -14.67 -33.43
CA GLY A 238 12.48 -13.56 -34.36
C GLY A 238 11.11 -13.00 -34.72
N THR A 239 11.12 -11.91 -35.48
CA THR A 239 9.91 -11.24 -35.94
C THR A 239 9.86 -11.23 -37.46
N VAL A 240 8.68 -11.47 -38.02
CA VAL A 240 8.45 -11.46 -39.47
C VAL A 240 7.27 -10.56 -39.75
N VAL A 241 7.56 -9.34 -40.19
CA VAL A 241 6.51 -8.36 -40.50
C VAL A 241 6.08 -8.53 -41.95
N ALA A 242 4.80 -8.84 -42.15
CA ALA A 242 4.20 -9.02 -43.46
C ALA A 242 3.07 -8.02 -43.70
N GLN A 243 2.93 -7.60 -44.96
CA GLN A 243 1.78 -6.87 -45.45
C GLN A 243 0.63 -7.84 -45.70
N LEU A 244 -0.51 -7.59 -45.07
CA LEU A 244 -1.71 -8.41 -45.18
C LEU A 244 -2.97 -7.56 -45.30
N GLU A 245 -4.02 -8.15 -45.86
CA GLU A 245 -5.34 -7.55 -45.88
C GLU A 245 -6.17 -8.15 -44.75
N TRP A 246 -6.62 -7.28 -43.84
CA TRP A 246 -7.47 -7.64 -42.72
C TRP A 246 -8.86 -7.07 -42.94
N GLN A 247 -9.88 -7.92 -42.80
CA GLN A 247 -11.28 -7.57 -43.00
C GLN A 247 -11.99 -7.58 -41.66
N THR A 248 -12.87 -6.59 -41.46
CA THR A 248 -13.74 -6.53 -40.28
C THR A 248 -15.14 -6.15 -40.68
N ASP A 249 -16.08 -6.88 -40.11
CA ASP A 249 -17.51 -6.66 -40.24
C ASP A 249 -18.05 -6.35 -38.84
N GLN A 250 -18.45 -5.10 -38.62
CA GLN A 250 -18.99 -4.63 -37.34
C GLN A 250 -20.43 -4.18 -37.56
N SER A 251 -21.32 -4.60 -36.67
CA SER A 251 -22.73 -4.21 -36.68
C SER A 251 -23.05 -3.44 -35.41
N VAL A 252 -23.52 -2.20 -35.57
CA VAL A 252 -23.84 -1.30 -34.46
C VAL A 252 -25.31 -0.88 -34.56
N PRO A 253 -26.15 -1.17 -33.55
CA PRO A 253 -27.52 -0.72 -33.54
C PRO A 253 -27.60 0.81 -33.31
N LEU A 254 -28.50 1.47 -34.05
CA LEU A 254 -28.79 2.90 -33.92
C LEU A 254 -29.57 3.18 -32.63
N ALA A 255 -30.41 2.26 -32.17
CA ALA A 255 -31.06 2.31 -30.88
C ALA A 255 -30.50 1.19 -29.99
N GLU A 256 -29.87 1.55 -28.87
CA GLU A 256 -29.36 0.57 -27.91
C GLU A 256 -29.84 0.87 -26.51
N THR A 257 -30.41 -0.14 -25.85
CA THR A 257 -30.77 -0.06 -24.44
C THR A 257 -29.51 -0.27 -23.60
N MET A 258 -29.02 0.79 -22.97
CA MET A 258 -27.84 0.76 -22.10
C MET A 258 -28.22 1.11 -20.67
N SER A 259 -27.53 0.51 -19.71
CA SER A 259 -27.65 0.86 -18.30
C SER A 259 -26.93 2.18 -18.03
N LEU A 260 -27.68 3.27 -17.89
CA LEU A 260 -27.17 4.59 -17.50
C LEU A 260 -27.23 4.77 -15.98
N LEU A 261 -26.28 5.55 -15.45
CA LEU A 261 -26.23 5.87 -14.02
C LEU A 261 -27.27 6.95 -13.71
N THR A 262 -28.18 6.69 -12.77
CA THR A 262 -29.29 7.61 -12.41
C THR A 262 -28.85 8.83 -11.59
N GLY A 263 -27.57 8.88 -11.19
CA GLY A 263 -27.03 9.91 -10.30
C GLY A 263 -27.31 9.64 -8.81
N GLU A 264 -28.22 8.72 -8.49
CA GLU A 264 -28.43 8.27 -7.12
C GLU A 264 -27.27 7.38 -6.67
N ASN A 265 -26.65 7.75 -5.55
CA ASN A 265 -25.60 6.97 -4.92
C ASN A 265 -25.91 6.70 -3.45
N LYS A 266 -25.60 5.49 -3.00
CA LYS A 266 -25.65 5.12 -1.58
C LYS A 266 -24.26 4.64 -1.17
N THR A 267 -23.72 5.25 -0.11
CA THR A 267 -22.39 4.92 0.42
C THR A 267 -22.52 4.12 1.70
N ASN A 268 -21.76 3.02 1.75
CA ASN A 268 -21.62 2.21 2.95
C ASN A 268 -20.19 2.23 3.43
N TYR A 269 -20.05 2.31 4.75
CA TYR A 269 -18.76 2.33 5.43
C TYR A 269 -18.59 1.05 6.23
N ARG A 270 -17.48 0.37 6.03
CA ARG A 270 -17.04 -0.78 6.83
C ARG A 270 -15.69 -0.47 7.45
N LEU A 271 -15.59 -0.60 8.76
CA LEU A 271 -14.36 -0.40 9.51
C LEU A 271 -13.68 -1.73 9.75
N PHE A 272 -12.39 -1.79 9.46
CA PHE A 272 -11.52 -2.94 9.71
C PHE A 272 -10.54 -2.62 10.83
N PHE A 273 -10.55 -3.44 11.87
CA PHE A 273 -9.67 -3.30 13.02
C PHE A 273 -9.44 -4.67 13.67
N ALA A 274 -8.17 -5.01 13.96
CA ALA A 274 -7.78 -6.24 14.67
C ALA A 274 -8.33 -7.54 14.05
N GLY A 275 -8.40 -7.63 12.71
CA GLY A 275 -8.99 -8.78 12.01
C GLY A 275 -10.53 -8.86 12.09
N HIS A 276 -11.18 -7.90 12.75
CA HIS A 276 -12.62 -7.78 12.78
C HIS A 276 -13.09 -6.70 11.81
N SER A 277 -14.25 -6.92 11.20
CA SER A 277 -14.92 -5.94 10.34
C SER A 277 -16.27 -5.57 10.92
N ALA A 278 -16.53 -4.28 11.09
CA ALA A 278 -17.80 -3.76 11.55
C ALA A 278 -18.41 -2.85 10.48
N ALA A 279 -19.65 -3.13 10.08
CA ALA A 279 -20.41 -2.22 9.25
C ALA A 279 -20.84 -1.01 10.09
N LEU A 280 -20.46 0.20 9.67
CA LEU A 280 -20.87 1.45 10.32
C LEU A 280 -22.21 1.95 9.80
N SER A 281 -22.61 1.51 8.60
CA SER A 281 -23.91 1.79 7.99
C SER A 281 -24.72 0.49 7.86
N PRO A 282 -26.00 0.46 8.28
CA PRO A 282 -26.77 -0.78 8.41
C PRO A 282 -27.40 -1.31 7.10
N SER A 283 -27.30 -0.65 5.95
CA SER A 283 -28.01 -1.08 4.75
C SER A 283 -27.11 -1.13 3.52
N ALA A 284 -26.70 -2.34 3.13
CA ALA A 284 -26.38 -2.61 1.73
C ALA A 284 -27.65 -2.37 0.92
N PRO A 285 -27.64 -1.52 -0.13
CA PRO A 285 -28.78 -1.46 -1.02
C PRO A 285 -28.83 -2.77 -1.81
N ASP A 286 -29.97 -3.45 -1.75
CA ASP A 286 -30.29 -4.57 -2.64
C ASP A 286 -30.48 -4.00 -4.05
N GLY A 287 -29.44 -4.09 -4.88
CA GLY A 287 -29.55 -3.64 -6.26
C GLY A 287 -28.34 -4.05 -7.09
N ASP A 288 -28.60 -4.46 -8.32
CA ASP A 288 -27.62 -4.82 -9.37
C ASP A 288 -26.91 -3.58 -9.94
N GLY A 289 -26.59 -2.60 -9.10
CA GLY A 289 -25.93 -1.36 -9.48
C GLY A 289 -24.42 -1.50 -9.58
N LEU A 290 -23.78 -0.59 -10.33
CA LEU A 290 -22.32 -0.52 -10.38
C LEU A 290 -21.77 -0.23 -8.98
N CYS A 291 -20.93 -1.13 -8.48
CA CYS A 291 -20.31 -1.02 -7.17
C CYS A 291 -18.88 -0.51 -7.31
N ARG A 292 -18.54 0.55 -6.56
CA ARG A 292 -17.16 1.04 -6.45
C ARG A 292 -16.70 1.00 -5.01
N THR A 293 -15.71 0.15 -4.77
CA THR A 293 -15.07 0.01 -3.45
C THR A 293 -13.78 0.82 -3.40
N ARG A 294 -13.65 1.66 -2.38
CA ARG A 294 -12.43 2.42 -2.05
C ARG A 294 -11.98 2.04 -0.65
N HIS A 295 -10.67 1.90 -0.46
CA HIS A 295 -10.09 1.62 0.85
C HIS A 295 -9.24 2.81 1.27
N LEU A 296 -9.58 3.35 2.42
CA LEU A 296 -8.97 4.55 2.99
C LEU A 296 -8.23 4.14 4.27
N GLN A 297 -6.97 4.54 4.35
CA GLN A 297 -6.20 4.45 5.58
C GLN A 297 -6.57 5.67 6.44
N LEU A 298 -6.96 5.43 7.69
CA LEU A 298 -7.30 6.52 8.60
C LEU A 298 -6.03 7.17 9.13
N GLU A 299 -6.00 8.50 9.09
CA GLU A 299 -4.90 9.30 9.60
C GLU A 299 -5.42 10.33 10.61
N VAL A 300 -4.75 10.45 11.76
CA VAL A 300 -5.04 11.47 12.77
C VAL A 300 -3.79 12.31 12.97
N PHE A 301 -3.90 13.61 12.67
CA PHE A 301 -2.75 14.54 12.66
C PHE A 301 -1.58 14.09 11.76
N GLY A 302 -1.86 13.41 10.64
CA GLY A 302 -0.85 12.88 9.72
C GLY A 302 -0.16 11.61 10.22
N LEU A 303 -0.64 11.01 11.31
CA LEU A 303 -0.19 9.71 11.79
C LEU A 303 -1.17 8.63 11.33
N PRO A 304 -0.71 7.57 10.65
CA PRO A 304 -1.58 6.47 10.26
C PRO A 304 -2.09 5.76 11.51
N LEU A 305 -3.37 5.38 11.51
CA LEU A 305 -3.97 4.54 12.55
C LEU A 305 -3.97 3.08 12.12
N PRO A 306 -3.95 2.13 13.07
CA PRO A 306 -4.03 0.70 12.78
C PRO A 306 -5.48 0.30 12.51
N CYS A 307 -6.16 1.02 11.62
CA CYS A 307 -7.50 0.73 11.14
C CYS A 307 -7.67 1.21 9.71
N ALA A 308 -8.47 0.47 8.93
CA ALA A 308 -8.83 0.82 7.58
C ALA A 308 -10.34 1.00 7.46
N VAL A 309 -10.77 1.90 6.57
CA VAL A 309 -12.18 2.10 6.23
C VAL A 309 -12.37 1.73 4.77
N GLU A 310 -13.31 0.83 4.52
CA GLU A 310 -13.81 0.52 3.19
C GLU A 310 -15.08 1.35 2.94
N GLU A 311 -15.02 2.20 1.92
CA GLU A 311 -16.14 2.95 1.39
C GLU A 311 -16.65 2.21 0.14
N THR A 312 -17.86 1.67 0.22
CA THR A 312 -18.53 1.02 -0.91
C THR A 312 -19.63 1.93 -1.41
N THR A 313 -19.46 2.53 -2.59
CA THR A 313 -20.48 3.34 -3.25
C THR A 313 -21.25 2.50 -4.25
N TYR A 314 -22.57 2.44 -4.08
CA TYR A 314 -23.50 1.82 -5.02
C TYR A 314 -24.11 2.91 -5.88
N TYR A 315 -24.01 2.78 -7.19
CA TYR A 315 -24.64 3.68 -8.15
C TYR A 315 -25.89 3.03 -8.73
N GLY A 316 -27.03 3.72 -8.63
CA GLY A 316 -28.26 3.30 -9.28
C GLY A 316 -28.10 3.25 -10.80
N GLN A 317 -28.64 2.20 -11.42
CA GLN A 317 -28.67 2.04 -12.87
C GLN A 317 -30.11 2.01 -13.35
N GLN A 318 -30.37 2.63 -14.49
CA GLN A 318 -31.64 2.56 -15.20
C GLN A 318 -31.36 2.25 -16.66
N LEU A 319 -32.17 1.34 -17.22
CA LEU A 319 -32.12 1.03 -18.65
C LEU A 319 -32.77 2.19 -19.40
N GLU A 320 -31.97 2.87 -20.21
CA GLU A 320 -32.45 3.88 -21.15
C GLU A 320 -32.05 3.50 -22.56
N THR A 321 -32.98 3.65 -23.50
CA THR A 321 -32.71 3.46 -24.92
C THR A 321 -32.10 4.74 -25.47
N ILE A 322 -30.81 4.68 -25.82
CA ILE A 322 -30.10 5.80 -26.42
C ILE A 322 -30.16 5.64 -27.93
N TYR A 323 -30.59 6.70 -28.59
CA TYR A 323 -30.57 6.80 -30.05
C TYR A 323 -29.27 7.48 -30.49
N ARG A 324 -28.51 6.78 -31.32
CA ARG A 324 -27.27 7.28 -31.93
C ARG A 324 -27.57 7.81 -33.32
N THR A 325 -26.84 8.86 -33.70
CA THR A 325 -26.83 9.29 -35.11
C THR A 325 -25.99 8.32 -35.94
N GLU A 326 -26.25 8.24 -37.24
CA GLU A 326 -25.47 7.40 -38.15
C GLU A 326 -23.97 7.71 -38.08
N ALA A 327 -23.60 9.00 -37.94
CA ALA A 327 -22.22 9.41 -37.77
C ALA A 327 -21.59 8.87 -36.47
N GLN A 328 -22.34 8.86 -35.36
CA GLN A 328 -21.89 8.29 -34.09
C GLN A 328 -21.80 6.75 -34.15
N ALA A 329 -22.73 6.09 -34.82
CA ALA A 329 -22.68 4.64 -35.02
C ALA A 329 -21.48 4.24 -35.90
N LEU A 330 -21.19 5.02 -36.95
CA LEU A 330 -20.01 4.80 -37.80
C LEU A 330 -18.71 4.97 -37.02
N THR A 331 -18.58 6.01 -36.20
CA THR A 331 -17.35 6.19 -35.39
C THR A 331 -17.17 5.07 -34.38
N LEU A 332 -18.25 4.59 -33.76
CA LEU A 332 -18.23 3.47 -32.83
C LEU A 332 -17.85 2.16 -33.53
N ALA A 333 -18.45 1.87 -34.69
CA ALA A 333 -18.15 0.68 -35.48
C ALA A 333 -16.68 0.66 -35.93
N ARG A 334 -16.17 1.82 -36.39
CA ARG A 334 -14.75 1.98 -36.73
C ARG A 334 -13.84 1.74 -35.52
N LEU A 335 -14.22 2.23 -34.35
CA LEU A 335 -13.46 2.06 -33.11
C LEU A 335 -13.44 0.59 -32.68
N GLN A 336 -14.58 -0.12 -32.74
CA GLN A 336 -14.66 -1.56 -32.48
C GLN A 336 -13.79 -2.36 -33.47
N GLY A 337 -13.84 -2.02 -34.76
CA GLY A 337 -13.00 -2.64 -35.79
C GLY A 337 -11.51 -2.43 -35.53
N LEU A 338 -11.09 -1.23 -35.13
CA LEU A 338 -9.69 -0.96 -34.77
C LEU A 338 -9.26 -1.70 -33.48
N ARG A 339 -10.15 -1.85 -32.49
CA ARG A 339 -9.87 -2.66 -31.30
C ARG A 339 -9.64 -4.12 -31.68
N ALA A 340 -10.53 -4.71 -32.48
CA ALA A 340 -10.38 -6.09 -32.96
C ALA A 340 -9.08 -6.30 -33.77
N LEU A 341 -8.67 -5.29 -34.55
CA LEU A 341 -7.38 -5.30 -35.26
C LEU A 341 -6.20 -5.29 -34.29
N HIS A 342 -6.24 -4.44 -33.26
CA HIS A 342 -5.20 -4.35 -32.25
C HIS A 342 -5.11 -5.63 -31.39
N ASP A 343 -6.25 -6.21 -31.02
CA ASP A 343 -6.30 -7.47 -30.26
C ASP A 343 -5.74 -8.64 -31.09
N ALA A 344 -5.95 -8.63 -32.42
CA ALA A 344 -5.40 -9.63 -33.32
C ALA A 344 -3.90 -9.41 -33.64
N PHE A 345 -3.48 -8.14 -33.77
CA PHE A 345 -2.14 -7.71 -34.13
C PHE A 345 -1.78 -6.41 -33.37
N PRO A 346 -1.17 -6.51 -32.18
CA PRO A 346 -0.85 -5.35 -31.35
C PRO A 346 0.10 -4.35 -32.03
N ASP A 347 1.03 -4.87 -32.83
CA ASP A 347 2.09 -4.11 -33.52
C ASP A 347 1.75 -3.78 -34.99
N ALA A 348 0.47 -3.75 -35.35
CA ALA A 348 0.03 -3.50 -36.73
C ALA A 348 0.15 -2.01 -37.13
N ASP A 349 0.90 -1.74 -38.19
CA ASP A 349 0.96 -0.45 -38.86
C ASP A 349 -0.06 -0.40 -40.03
N ILE A 350 -1.00 0.54 -39.99
CA ILE A 350 -2.04 0.69 -41.02
C ILE A 350 -1.48 1.45 -42.23
N LEU A 351 -1.41 0.79 -43.38
CA LEU A 351 -0.91 1.37 -44.64
C LEU A 351 -2.04 1.98 -45.49
N ALA A 352 -3.16 1.28 -45.59
CA ALA A 352 -4.32 1.73 -46.36
C ALA A 352 -5.63 1.24 -45.73
N ARG A 353 -6.72 1.95 -46.00
CA ARG A 353 -8.07 1.60 -45.54
C ARG A 353 -9.07 1.80 -46.66
N ARG A 354 -9.94 0.82 -46.85
CA ARG A 354 -11.17 0.91 -47.64
C ARG A 354 -12.34 0.59 -46.75
N GLU A 355 -13.32 1.48 -46.68
CA GLU A 355 -14.49 1.31 -45.83
C GLU A 355 -15.78 1.46 -46.63
N ALA A 356 -16.74 0.60 -46.33
CA ALA A 356 -18.09 0.63 -46.84
C ALA A 356 -19.06 0.57 -45.66
N CYS A 357 -20.04 1.47 -45.65
CA CYS A 357 -21.09 1.49 -44.65
C CYS A 357 -22.44 1.33 -45.33
N THR A 358 -23.28 0.47 -44.76
CA THR A 358 -24.68 0.32 -45.17
C THR A 358 -25.56 0.34 -43.94
N VAL A 359 -26.72 0.99 -44.02
CA VAL A 359 -27.70 1.06 -42.93
C VAL A 359 -28.90 0.21 -43.33
N GLN A 360 -29.23 -0.79 -42.53
CA GLN A 360 -30.37 -1.68 -42.73
C GLN A 360 -31.10 -1.85 -41.39
N GLU A 361 -32.43 -1.69 -41.40
CA GLU A 361 -33.31 -2.05 -40.26
C GLU A 361 -32.80 -1.55 -38.89
N GLU A 362 -32.52 -0.24 -38.79
CA GLU A 362 -32.00 0.41 -37.56
C GLU A 362 -30.61 -0.06 -37.08
N THR A 363 -29.87 -0.79 -37.92
CA THR A 363 -28.49 -1.21 -37.65
C THR A 363 -27.55 -0.69 -38.74
N LEU A 364 -26.38 -0.22 -38.32
CA LEU A 364 -25.30 0.18 -39.21
C LEU A 364 -24.33 -1.00 -39.36
N HIS A 365 -24.19 -1.49 -40.59
CA HIS A 365 -23.20 -2.47 -40.98
C HIS A 365 -21.97 -1.76 -41.54
N TYR A 366 -20.84 -1.95 -40.87
CA TYR A 366 -19.54 -1.39 -41.24
C TYR A 366 -18.63 -2.51 -41.70
N ASN A 367 -18.26 -2.48 -42.99
CA ASN A 367 -17.30 -3.41 -43.56
C ASN A 367 -16.06 -2.61 -43.95
N ALA A 368 -14.91 -2.99 -43.39
CA ALA A 368 -13.65 -2.33 -43.72
C ALA A 368 -12.55 -3.34 -44.02
N VAL A 369 -11.78 -3.01 -45.06
CA VAL A 369 -10.56 -3.73 -45.44
C VAL A 369 -9.38 -2.83 -45.11
N TYR A 370 -8.54 -3.29 -44.19
CA TYR A 370 -7.31 -2.64 -43.79
C TYR A 370 -6.13 -3.37 -44.42
N THR A 371 -5.28 -2.64 -45.12
CA THR A 371 -3.96 -3.14 -45.51
C THR A 371 -2.99 -2.77 -44.39
N VAL A 372 -2.46 -3.77 -43.69
CA VAL A 372 -1.60 -3.58 -42.52
C VAL A 372 -0.26 -4.28 -42.68
N ALA A 373 0.77 -3.72 -42.04
CA ALA A 373 2.04 -4.39 -41.81
C ALA A 373 2.09 -4.85 -40.35
N ALA A 374 2.10 -6.16 -40.10
CA ALA A 374 2.09 -6.71 -38.75
C ALA A 374 3.02 -7.92 -38.64
N ASP A 375 3.47 -8.23 -37.42
CA ASP A 375 4.17 -9.48 -37.15
C ASP A 375 3.19 -10.66 -37.29
N ILE A 376 3.57 -11.64 -38.09
CA ILE A 376 2.76 -12.83 -38.38
C ILE A 376 3.33 -14.10 -37.73
N CYS A 377 4.38 -13.99 -36.90
CA CYS A 377 4.91 -15.12 -36.14
C CYS A 377 3.89 -15.64 -35.11
N THR A 378 3.75 -16.97 -35.05
CA THR A 378 3.00 -17.74 -34.05
C THR A 378 3.75 -18.98 -33.62
#